data_AF-A0A4R5PD19-F1
#
_entry.id   AF-A0A4R5PD19-F1
#
_cell.length_a   1.000
_cell.length_b   1.000
_cell.length_c   1.000
_cell.angle_alpha   90.00
_cell.angle_beta   90.00
_cell.angle_gamma   90.00
#
_symmetry.space_group_name_H-M   'P 1'
#
loop_
_entity.id
_entity.type
_entity.pdbx_description
1 polymer ?
#
loop_
_entity_poly.entity_id
_entity_poly.type
_entity_poly.pdbx_seq_one_letter_code
_entity_poly.pdbx_strand_id
1 'polypeptide(L)'
;MAKRPGTVLAGAALTGAGTMVAGIAGSAAALRSPAVLRRLNMWAARRLTDEQRADRYAAILPTPILGRGFYADPGDLEGRVNGDVVRQQYMRPRVAFPGVTIRRFMVRSTDTAGSAVPVTATLIEPNRPWRGPGARPVVVRNQPINSLGLKAAPSYRLERGMYIDVPPLMPLLLARNYAVLVPDHEGPRMAYSAGVMAAHAVLDSVRGMRRIRGDLVESPMVMDGYSGGAIATVWAAQEQPTYAPELRFNGAVAGGTPTDYALLYRTMNGALGSGLFAAAIIGQAREYPSMIELFGDFAFYMSTLIKDLPQPALAAAGVARINLDVLAAIPAPFDSDIARSVIAANKPGATAPSMPTLLYHGSRHRFMGDQFIPEEGVTELVESWRADGATVDYLPVPGEHLIAAGWAMPSVLRWMRDALGDR
;
A
#
# COMPACT_ATOMS: atom_id res chain seq x y z
N MET A 1 37.68 26.04 20.03
CA MET A 1 37.27 24.89 20.87
C MET A 1 35.75 24.81 20.84
N ALA A 2 35.13 23.97 20.00
CA ALA A 2 34.87 22.53 20.15
C ALA A 2 33.50 22.20 20.82
N LYS A 3 32.55 21.75 19.98
CA LYS A 3 31.49 20.72 20.10
C LYS A 3 30.53 20.64 21.32
N ARG A 4 29.22 20.85 21.06
CA ARG A 4 28.02 19.91 21.10
C ARG A 4 27.91 18.81 22.20
N PRO A 5 26.73 18.18 22.44
CA PRO A 5 25.40 18.66 22.93
C PRO A 5 24.80 17.70 24.01
N GLY A 6 23.59 17.96 24.54
CA GLY A 6 22.89 17.06 25.47
C GLY A 6 21.47 16.73 25.03
N THR A 7 21.32 15.72 24.18
CA THR A 7 20.03 15.11 23.77
C THR A 7 20.03 13.66 24.23
N VAL A 8 19.54 13.37 25.43
CA VAL A 8 19.37 11.99 25.91
C VAL A 8 18.13 11.92 26.79
N LEU A 9 16.97 11.63 26.19
CA LEU A 9 15.80 11.15 26.95
C LEU A 9 14.80 10.34 26.12
N ALA A 10 14.84 10.40 24.78
CA ALA A 10 13.94 9.62 23.92
C ALA A 10 14.45 8.19 23.58
N GLY A 11 15.75 7.90 23.75
CA GLY A 11 16.34 6.61 23.38
C GLY A 11 16.15 5.47 24.39
N ALA A 12 15.88 5.79 25.66
CA ALA A 12 15.82 4.82 26.75
C ALA A 12 14.48 4.04 26.79
N ALA A 13 13.37 4.66 26.37
CA ALA A 13 12.06 4.01 26.37
C ALA A 13 11.94 2.92 25.28
N LEU A 14 12.57 3.13 24.11
CA LEU A 14 12.60 2.18 23.00
C LEU A 14 13.56 1.00 23.24
N THR A 15 14.65 1.22 23.98
CA THR A 15 15.63 0.16 24.32
C THR A 15 15.14 -0.73 25.48
N GLY A 16 14.40 -0.18 26.46
CA GLY A 16 13.84 -0.95 27.56
C GLY A 16 12.69 -1.88 27.18
N ALA A 17 11.79 -1.45 26.28
CA ALA A 17 10.73 -2.30 25.76
C ALA A 17 11.26 -3.36 24.76
N GLY A 18 12.23 -2.99 23.92
CA GLY A 18 12.84 -3.90 22.94
C GLY A 18 13.64 -5.05 23.56
N THR A 19 14.28 -4.84 24.71
CA THR A 19 15.12 -5.87 25.38
C THR A 19 14.30 -6.89 26.18
N MET A 20 13.17 -6.51 26.79
CA MET A 20 12.26 -7.48 27.44
C MET A 20 11.44 -8.29 26.42
N VAL A 21 11.02 -7.69 25.30
CA VAL A 21 10.30 -8.40 24.23
C VAL A 21 11.23 -9.39 23.51
N ALA A 22 12.49 -9.02 23.27
CA ALA A 22 13.50 -9.94 22.74
C ALA A 22 13.89 -11.06 23.73
N GLY A 23 13.80 -10.81 25.03
CA GLY A 23 14.16 -11.77 26.07
C GLY A 23 13.04 -12.78 26.45
N ILE A 24 11.77 -12.42 26.24
CA ILE A 24 10.62 -13.29 26.60
C ILE A 24 10.01 -13.96 25.35
N ALA A 25 10.10 -13.33 24.17
CA ALA A 25 9.92 -14.03 22.90
C ALA A 25 11.24 -14.71 22.49
N GLY A 26 11.60 -15.75 23.25
CA GLY A 26 12.49 -16.78 22.71
C GLY A 26 12.01 -17.17 21.31
N SER A 27 12.94 -17.43 20.39
CA SER A 27 12.75 -17.80 18.98
C SER A 27 11.38 -18.39 18.62
N ALA A 28 10.90 -18.25 17.37
CA ALA A 28 9.59 -18.77 16.91
C ALA A 28 9.18 -20.18 17.41
N ALA A 29 10.14 -21.03 17.81
CA ALA A 29 9.93 -22.26 18.58
C ALA A 29 9.26 -22.09 19.96
N ALA A 30 9.64 -21.10 20.79
CA ALA A 30 9.07 -20.89 22.13
C ALA A 30 7.59 -20.46 22.08
N LEU A 31 7.20 -19.72 21.03
CA LEU A 31 5.80 -19.34 20.77
C LEU A 31 4.90 -20.53 20.41
N ARG A 32 5.45 -21.73 20.17
CA ARG A 32 4.66 -22.95 19.97
C ARG A 32 4.10 -23.54 21.27
N SER A 33 4.59 -23.11 22.44
CA SER A 33 4.12 -23.61 23.73
C SER A 33 2.85 -22.88 24.19
N PRO A 34 1.72 -23.58 24.39
CA PRO A 34 0.49 -22.94 24.88
C PRO A 34 0.66 -22.27 26.24
N ALA A 35 1.54 -22.80 27.11
CA ALA A 35 1.81 -22.21 28.42
C ALA A 35 2.57 -20.87 28.29
N VAL A 36 3.50 -20.78 27.34
CA VAL A 36 4.23 -19.54 27.05
C VAL A 36 3.26 -18.49 26.49
N LEU A 37 2.41 -18.86 25.53
CA LEU A 37 1.42 -17.96 24.95
C LEU A 37 0.43 -17.43 25.99
N ARG A 38 -0.09 -18.28 26.88
CA ARG A 38 -0.96 -17.82 27.99
C ARG A 38 -0.26 -16.80 28.88
N ARG A 39 1.03 -17.02 29.21
CA ARG A 39 1.83 -16.07 30.00
C ARG A 39 2.03 -14.75 29.25
N LEU A 40 2.31 -14.80 27.95
CA LEU A 40 2.45 -13.62 27.10
C LEU A 40 1.15 -12.82 26.99
N ASN A 41 0.02 -13.49 26.77
CA ASN A 41 -1.29 -12.85 26.73
C ASN A 41 -1.62 -12.18 28.07
N MET A 42 -1.45 -12.87 29.21
CA MET A 42 -1.65 -12.25 30.53
C MET A 42 -0.70 -11.07 30.78
N TRP A 43 0.55 -11.17 30.34
CA TRP A 43 1.54 -10.10 30.46
C TRP A 43 1.17 -8.87 29.62
N ALA A 44 0.65 -9.09 28.40
CA ALA A 44 0.23 -8.06 27.48
C ALA A 44 -1.07 -7.39 27.95
N ALA A 45 -2.05 -8.17 28.39
CA ALA A 45 -3.32 -7.67 28.92
C ALA A 45 -3.13 -6.66 30.06
N ARG A 46 -2.12 -6.89 30.93
CA ARG A 46 -1.74 -5.98 32.03
C ARG A 46 -1.03 -4.71 31.58
N ARG A 47 -0.49 -4.66 30.36
CA ARG A 47 0.22 -3.50 29.80
C ARG A 47 -0.66 -2.60 28.94
N LEU A 48 -1.80 -3.11 28.48
CA LEU A 48 -2.78 -2.29 27.80
C LEU A 48 -3.25 -1.17 28.74
N THR A 49 -3.44 0.03 28.20
CA THR A 49 -4.10 1.12 28.93
C THR A 49 -5.61 0.86 29.00
N ASP A 50 -6.31 1.57 29.88
CA ASP A 50 -7.78 1.51 29.93
C ASP A 50 -8.40 1.98 28.61
N GLU A 51 -7.86 3.03 27.99
CA GLU A 51 -8.26 3.52 26.67
C GLU A 51 -8.09 2.44 25.58
N GLN A 52 -6.95 1.76 25.56
CA GLN A 52 -6.70 0.69 24.58
C GLN A 52 -7.62 -0.52 24.76
N ARG A 53 -8.03 -0.81 26.00
CA ARG A 53 -9.01 -1.88 26.28
C ARG A 53 -10.42 -1.47 25.88
N ALA A 54 -10.79 -0.21 26.13
CA ALA A 54 -12.11 0.32 25.84
C ALA A 54 -12.38 0.43 24.34
N ASP A 55 -11.37 0.82 23.55
CA ASP A 55 -11.47 0.93 22.10
C ASP A 55 -10.24 0.32 21.43
N ARG A 56 -10.33 -0.99 21.16
CA ARG A 56 -9.26 -1.71 20.48
C ARG A 56 -9.06 -1.25 19.03
N TYR A 57 -10.11 -0.78 18.37
CA TYR A 57 -10.02 -0.30 16.99
C TYR A 57 -9.24 1.01 16.92
N ALA A 58 -9.61 2.01 17.73
CA ALA A 58 -8.87 3.26 17.79
C ALA A 58 -7.39 3.04 18.18
N ALA A 59 -7.10 2.07 19.05
CA ALA A 59 -5.75 1.77 19.51
C ALA A 59 -4.79 1.29 18.39
N ILE A 60 -5.30 0.74 17.29
CA ILE A 60 -4.48 0.29 16.15
C ILE A 60 -4.43 1.28 15.00
N LEU A 61 -5.19 2.38 15.05
CA LEU A 61 -5.15 3.43 14.02
C LEU A 61 -3.79 4.15 13.99
N PRO A 62 -3.35 4.63 12.82
CA PRO A 62 -2.09 5.37 12.72
C PRO A 62 -2.14 6.63 13.59
N THR A 63 -1.00 7.03 14.15
CA THR A 63 -0.92 8.28 14.91
C THR A 63 -1.14 9.47 13.97
N PRO A 64 -2.12 10.35 14.24
CA PRO A 64 -2.37 11.53 13.42
C PRO A 64 -1.16 12.44 13.29
N ILE A 65 -0.99 13.07 12.12
CA ILE A 65 0.03 14.11 11.92
C ILE A 65 -0.50 15.41 12.56
N LEU A 66 -0.07 15.68 13.79
CA LEU A 66 -0.53 16.84 14.56
C LEU A 66 -0.05 18.19 13.97
N GLY A 67 -0.90 19.21 14.11
CA GLY A 67 -0.61 20.61 13.74
C GLY A 67 -1.58 21.19 12.71
N ARG A 68 -1.51 22.51 12.46
CA ARG A 68 -2.36 23.24 11.49
C ARG A 68 -1.87 23.13 10.03
N GLY A 69 -1.25 21.99 9.69
CA GLY A 69 -0.62 21.79 8.38
C GLY A 69 -1.58 21.22 7.33
N PHE A 70 -1.02 20.87 6.17
CA PHE A 70 -1.77 20.26 5.07
C PHE A 70 -2.56 19.00 5.48
N TYR A 71 -1.95 18.16 6.33
CA TYR A 71 -2.51 16.90 6.86
C TYR A 71 -3.42 17.07 8.09
N ALA A 72 -3.75 18.30 8.49
CA ALA A 72 -4.74 18.51 9.54
C ALA A 72 -6.09 17.90 9.13
N ASP A 73 -6.94 17.58 10.11
CA ASP A 73 -8.31 17.14 9.86
C ASP A 73 -9.03 18.09 8.86
N PRO A 74 -9.60 17.58 7.75
CA PRO A 74 -10.37 18.39 6.80
C PRO A 74 -11.74 18.83 7.32
N GLY A 75 -12.22 18.27 8.43
CA GLY A 75 -13.62 18.41 8.87
C GLY A 75 -14.55 17.48 8.07
N ASP A 76 -15.84 17.80 8.05
CA ASP A 76 -16.86 16.98 7.41
C ASP A 76 -16.74 16.95 5.87
N LEU A 77 -16.87 15.75 5.31
CA LEU A 77 -16.75 15.44 3.88
C LEU A 77 -18.02 14.78 3.30
N GLU A 78 -19.05 14.51 4.11
CA GLU A 78 -20.25 13.74 3.71
C GLU A 78 -21.07 14.41 2.59
N GLY A 79 -21.00 15.74 2.46
CA GLY A 79 -21.67 16.49 1.38
C GLY A 79 -20.86 16.71 0.10
N ARG A 80 -19.61 16.23 0.02
CA ARG A 80 -18.74 16.43 -1.15
C ARG A 80 -18.79 15.23 -2.08
N VAL A 81 -18.58 15.46 -3.38
CA VAL A 81 -18.51 14.35 -4.33
C VAL A 81 -17.11 13.76 -4.37
N ASN A 82 -17.02 12.48 -4.75
CA ASN A 82 -15.75 11.80 -4.91
C ASN A 82 -14.79 12.55 -5.86
N GLY A 83 -13.54 12.69 -5.42
CA GLY A 83 -12.49 13.46 -6.08
C GLY A 83 -12.55 14.98 -5.89
N ASP A 84 -13.50 15.52 -5.13
CA ASP A 84 -13.52 16.95 -4.82
C ASP A 84 -12.28 17.36 -4.05
N VAL A 85 -11.62 18.42 -4.53
CA VAL A 85 -10.38 18.92 -3.95
C VAL A 85 -10.69 19.69 -2.68
N VAL A 86 -10.19 19.18 -1.55
CA VAL A 86 -10.35 19.78 -0.22
C VAL A 86 -9.22 20.77 0.04
N ARG A 87 -7.98 20.40 -0.31
CA ARG A 87 -6.79 21.25 -0.16
C ARG A 87 -5.82 20.97 -1.30
N GLN A 88 -5.02 21.98 -1.68
CA GLN A 88 -3.89 21.80 -2.58
C GLN A 88 -2.75 22.74 -2.20
N GLN A 89 -1.51 22.31 -2.44
CA GLN A 89 -0.33 23.10 -2.13
C GLN A 89 0.82 22.73 -3.07
N TYR A 90 1.51 23.75 -3.61
CA TYR A 90 2.81 23.56 -4.24
C TYR A 90 3.84 23.14 -3.20
N MET A 91 4.58 22.07 -3.49
CA MET A 91 5.59 21.53 -2.60
C MET A 91 6.97 22.06 -2.97
N ARG A 92 7.77 22.31 -1.93
CA ARG A 92 9.23 22.49 -2.04
C ARG A 92 9.89 21.39 -1.22
N PRO A 93 10.14 20.21 -1.82
CA PRO A 93 10.80 19.11 -1.12
C PRO A 93 12.13 19.52 -0.49
N ARG A 94 12.50 18.91 0.64
CA ARG A 94 13.81 19.11 1.27
C ARG A 94 14.98 18.70 0.36
N VAL A 95 14.77 17.71 -0.49
CA VAL A 95 15.69 17.29 -1.54
C VAL A 95 15.07 17.68 -2.88
N ALA A 96 15.69 18.62 -3.59
CA ALA A 96 15.11 19.19 -4.80
C ALA A 96 15.06 18.15 -5.93
N PHE A 97 13.94 18.13 -6.66
CA PHE A 97 13.81 17.51 -7.96
C PHE A 97 13.94 18.62 -9.01
N PRO A 98 15.10 18.78 -9.67
CA PRO A 98 15.29 19.88 -10.61
C PRO A 98 14.38 19.73 -11.83
N GLY A 99 13.86 20.86 -12.32
CA GLY A 99 13.10 20.90 -13.57
C GLY A 99 11.67 20.34 -13.48
N VAL A 100 11.14 20.12 -12.28
CA VAL A 100 9.73 19.72 -12.08
C VAL A 100 8.97 20.70 -11.18
N THR A 101 7.65 20.72 -11.35
CA THR A 101 6.68 21.32 -10.44
C THR A 101 6.00 20.19 -9.68
N ILE A 102 5.92 20.33 -8.35
CA ILE A 102 5.32 19.33 -7.48
C ILE A 102 4.15 19.98 -6.76
N ARG A 103 2.98 19.34 -6.82
CA ARG A 103 1.77 19.77 -6.14
C ARG A 103 1.19 18.60 -5.37
N ARG A 104 1.01 18.76 -4.06
CA ARG A 104 0.16 17.84 -3.28
C ARG A 104 -1.25 18.37 -3.22
N PHE A 105 -2.20 17.45 -3.17
CA PHE A 105 -3.61 17.77 -2.99
C PHE A 105 -4.31 16.68 -2.19
N MET A 106 -5.39 17.07 -1.55
CA MET A 106 -6.26 16.22 -0.75
C MET A 106 -7.63 16.24 -1.41
N VAL A 107 -8.21 15.07 -1.59
CA VAL A 107 -9.55 14.88 -2.15
C VAL A 107 -10.47 14.20 -1.14
N ARG A 108 -11.77 14.40 -1.30
CA ARG A 108 -12.78 13.50 -0.73
C ARG A 108 -12.76 12.19 -1.52
N SER A 109 -12.71 11.08 -0.80
CA SER A 109 -12.86 9.73 -1.32
C SER A 109 -13.84 8.94 -0.45
N THR A 110 -13.99 7.66 -0.73
CA THR A 110 -14.89 6.75 -0.02
C THR A 110 -14.10 5.53 0.44
N ASP A 111 -14.23 5.14 1.70
CA ASP A 111 -13.55 3.97 2.22
C ASP A 111 -14.26 2.65 1.90
N THR A 112 -13.72 1.54 2.41
CA THR A 112 -14.26 0.19 2.18
C THR A 112 -15.69 0.02 2.71
N ALA A 113 -16.06 0.76 3.76
CA ALA A 113 -17.38 0.73 4.38
C ALA A 113 -18.36 1.74 3.75
N GLY A 114 -17.94 2.51 2.75
CA GLY A 114 -18.78 3.53 2.10
C GLY A 114 -18.73 4.90 2.78
N SER A 115 -17.89 5.12 3.79
CA SER A 115 -17.82 6.38 4.53
C SER A 115 -16.88 7.39 3.86
N ALA A 116 -17.17 8.69 3.98
CA ALA A 116 -16.34 9.73 3.39
C ALA A 116 -14.98 9.84 4.09
N VAL A 117 -13.88 9.83 3.32
CA VAL A 117 -12.51 9.89 3.85
C VAL A 117 -11.61 10.84 3.05
N PRO A 118 -10.64 11.53 3.67
CA PRO A 118 -9.63 12.30 2.94
C PRO A 118 -8.53 11.39 2.38
N VAL A 119 -8.28 11.50 1.08
CA VAL A 119 -7.14 10.87 0.42
C VAL A 119 -6.19 11.94 -0.10
N THR A 120 -4.89 11.72 0.01
CA THR A 120 -3.85 12.63 -0.49
C THR A 120 -3.12 12.04 -1.69
N ALA A 121 -2.67 12.91 -2.57
CA ALA A 121 -1.84 12.53 -3.71
C ALA A 121 -0.85 13.64 -4.07
N THR A 122 0.22 13.26 -4.76
CA THR A 122 1.22 14.17 -5.27
C THR A 122 1.29 14.09 -6.78
N LEU A 123 1.09 15.22 -7.45
CA LEU A 123 1.34 15.39 -8.88
C LEU A 123 2.73 15.99 -9.10
N ILE A 124 3.55 15.32 -9.92
CA ILE A 124 4.93 15.70 -10.26
C ILE A 124 5.00 15.90 -11.77
N GLU A 125 5.40 17.08 -12.19
CA GLU A 125 5.33 17.47 -13.59
C GLU A 125 6.61 18.11 -14.09
N PRO A 126 7.15 17.64 -15.23
CA PRO A 126 8.21 18.35 -15.91
C PRO A 126 7.80 19.78 -16.28
N ASN A 127 8.71 20.73 -16.03
CA ASN A 127 8.52 22.13 -16.42
C ASN A 127 8.70 22.33 -17.95
N ARG A 128 9.27 21.33 -18.64
CA ARG A 128 9.44 21.38 -20.09
C ARG A 128 8.08 21.16 -20.78
N PRO A 129 7.71 21.95 -21.81
CA PRO A 129 6.45 21.75 -22.52
C PRO A 129 6.42 20.36 -23.17
N TRP A 130 5.25 19.74 -23.19
CA TRP A 130 5.02 18.52 -23.97
C TRP A 130 5.05 18.86 -25.45
N ARG A 131 5.78 18.05 -26.24
CA ARG A 131 5.94 18.25 -27.70
C ARG A 131 5.45 17.07 -28.53
N GLY A 132 5.00 16.00 -27.88
CA GLY A 132 4.36 14.89 -28.57
C GLY A 132 2.91 15.23 -28.94
N PRO A 133 2.18 14.29 -29.54
CA PRO A 133 0.79 14.49 -29.91
C PRO A 133 -0.10 14.69 -28.67
N GLY A 134 -1.18 15.47 -28.83
CA GLY A 134 -2.23 15.63 -27.82
C GLY A 134 -1.78 16.22 -26.48
N ALA A 135 -2.50 15.88 -25.43
CA ALA A 135 -2.17 16.26 -24.06
C ALA A 135 -0.98 15.44 -23.52
N ARG A 136 -0.25 16.01 -22.56
CA ARG A 136 0.90 15.34 -21.94
C ARG A 136 0.45 14.01 -21.30
N PRO A 137 1.13 12.88 -21.57
CA PRO A 137 0.83 11.62 -20.88
C PRO A 137 0.97 11.71 -19.36
N VAL A 138 0.08 11.00 -18.65
CA VAL A 138 0.11 10.88 -17.20
C VAL A 138 0.29 9.42 -16.83
N VAL A 139 1.23 9.16 -15.91
CA VAL A 139 1.38 7.85 -15.27
C VAL A 139 0.92 7.94 -13.82
N VAL A 140 -0.05 7.12 -13.44
CA VAL A 140 -0.52 6.96 -12.07
C VAL A 140 0.34 5.88 -11.40
N ARG A 141 1.36 6.35 -10.67
CA ARG A 141 2.42 5.55 -10.04
C ARG A 141 1.99 5.11 -8.65
N ASN A 142 1.46 3.90 -8.56
CA ASN A 142 1.07 3.25 -7.31
C ASN A 142 2.29 2.61 -6.65
N GLN A 143 3.01 3.40 -5.85
CA GLN A 143 4.21 2.96 -5.11
C GLN A 143 3.84 1.89 -4.06
N PRO A 144 4.63 0.83 -3.84
CA PRO A 144 4.45 -0.06 -2.69
C PRO A 144 4.76 0.66 -1.36
N ILE A 145 3.71 1.17 -0.70
CA ILE A 145 3.81 1.89 0.58
C ILE A 145 4.09 0.90 1.71
N ASN A 146 3.30 -0.17 1.80
CA ASN A 146 3.41 -1.31 2.70
C ASN A 146 3.73 -0.93 4.15
N SER A 147 3.04 0.09 4.66
CA SER A 147 3.37 0.71 5.94
C SER A 147 2.14 0.89 6.81
N LEU A 148 2.35 1.17 8.10
CA LEU A 148 1.25 1.38 9.03
C LEU A 148 1.11 2.83 9.50
N GLY A 149 2.13 3.67 9.35
CA GLY A 149 2.12 5.05 9.85
C GLY A 149 1.90 6.11 8.77
N LEU A 150 1.13 7.16 9.08
CA LEU A 150 0.81 8.26 8.16
C LEU A 150 2.05 8.97 7.58
N LYS A 151 3.15 9.00 8.33
CA LYS A 151 4.42 9.59 7.87
C LYS A 151 5.15 8.75 6.81
N ALA A 152 4.67 7.53 6.54
CA ALA A 152 5.18 6.68 5.47
C ALA A 152 4.49 6.94 4.12
N ALA A 153 3.39 7.68 4.10
CA ALA A 153 2.68 8.04 2.87
C ALA A 153 3.60 8.76 1.86
N PRO A 154 3.53 8.42 0.55
CA PRO A 154 4.32 9.05 -0.50
C PRO A 154 4.34 10.57 -0.45
N SER A 155 3.20 11.25 -0.28
CA SER A 155 3.14 12.71 -0.25
C SER A 155 3.97 13.30 0.90
N TYR A 156 3.93 12.66 2.08
CA TYR A 156 4.71 13.10 3.24
C TYR A 156 6.20 12.85 3.02
N ARG A 157 6.56 11.67 2.49
CA ARG A 157 7.95 11.30 2.23
C ARG A 157 8.59 12.15 1.14
N LEU A 158 7.85 12.49 0.07
CA LEU A 158 8.31 13.38 -1.00
C LEU A 158 8.67 14.76 -0.43
N GLU A 159 7.79 15.35 0.39
CA GLU A 159 8.07 16.65 1.04
C GLU A 159 9.36 16.63 1.87
N ARG A 160 9.60 15.52 2.58
CA ARG A 160 10.74 15.37 3.49
C ARG A 160 12.02 14.92 2.80
N GLY A 161 12.01 14.68 1.48
CA GLY A 161 13.17 14.14 0.76
C GLY A 161 13.52 12.71 1.18
N MET A 162 12.51 11.95 1.62
CA MET A 162 12.63 10.56 2.11
C MET A 162 11.94 9.56 1.19
N TYR A 163 11.36 10.02 0.08
CA TYR A 163 10.72 9.15 -0.91
C TYR A 163 11.77 8.32 -1.63
N ILE A 164 11.52 7.02 -1.72
CA ILE A 164 12.35 6.07 -2.46
C ILE A 164 11.41 5.41 -3.46
N ASP A 165 11.71 5.57 -4.75
CA ASP A 165 10.91 4.99 -5.83
C ASP A 165 11.31 3.54 -6.06
N VAL A 166 10.34 2.62 -5.98
CA VAL A 166 10.59 1.18 -6.09
C VAL A 166 9.49 0.51 -6.90
N PRO A 167 9.82 -0.15 -8.04
CA PRO A 167 11.07 0.00 -8.80
C PRO A 167 11.31 1.46 -9.24
N PRO A 168 12.55 1.87 -9.58
CA PRO A 168 12.90 3.26 -9.87
C PRO A 168 12.40 3.76 -11.25
N LEU A 169 11.09 3.71 -11.49
CA LEU A 169 10.45 4.12 -12.74
C LEU A 169 10.21 5.63 -12.86
N MET A 170 9.85 6.32 -11.78
CA MET A 170 9.51 7.75 -11.77
C MET A 170 10.58 8.62 -12.45
N PRO A 171 11.90 8.46 -12.20
CA PRO A 171 12.91 9.23 -12.93
C PRO A 171 12.88 8.99 -14.45
N LEU A 172 12.60 7.76 -14.88
CA LEU A 172 12.53 7.37 -16.30
C LEU A 172 11.26 7.90 -16.98
N LEU A 173 10.16 8.01 -16.23
CA LEU A 173 8.90 8.60 -16.68
C LEU A 173 9.03 10.12 -16.83
N LEU A 174 9.60 10.78 -15.83
CA LEU A 174 9.86 12.22 -15.88
C LEU A 174 10.86 12.58 -16.98
N ALA A 175 11.86 11.72 -17.24
CA ALA A 175 12.79 11.90 -18.35
C ALA A 175 12.12 11.83 -19.73
N ARG A 176 11.01 11.09 -19.86
CA ARG A 176 10.14 11.07 -21.05
C ARG A 176 9.17 12.25 -21.11
N ASN A 177 9.29 13.19 -20.17
CA ASN A 177 8.44 14.37 -20.08
C ASN A 177 6.96 14.05 -19.73
N TYR A 178 6.69 12.87 -19.16
CA TYR A 178 5.37 12.51 -18.64
C TYR A 178 5.11 13.17 -17.29
N ALA A 179 3.85 13.46 -17.01
CA ALA A 179 3.42 13.79 -15.66
C ALA A 179 3.28 12.50 -14.84
N VAL A 180 3.60 12.55 -13.54
CA VAL A 180 3.48 11.41 -12.63
C VAL A 180 2.57 11.78 -11.48
N LEU A 181 1.47 11.05 -11.32
CA LEU A 181 0.57 11.13 -10.18
C LEU A 181 0.90 10.01 -9.20
N VAL A 182 1.17 10.34 -7.93
CA VAL A 182 1.49 9.37 -6.87
C VAL A 182 0.42 9.46 -5.78
N PRO A 183 -0.59 8.56 -5.78
CA PRO A 183 -1.60 8.51 -4.73
C PRO A 183 -1.06 7.91 -3.42
N ASP A 184 -1.53 8.42 -2.28
CA ASP A 184 -1.34 7.76 -0.98
C ASP A 184 -2.45 6.72 -0.79
N HIS A 185 -2.36 5.63 -1.57
CA HIS A 185 -3.46 4.67 -1.76
C HIS A 185 -3.83 3.84 -0.52
N GLU A 186 -3.00 3.81 0.53
CA GLU A 186 -3.40 3.18 1.80
C GLU A 186 -4.40 4.05 2.60
N GLY A 187 -4.75 5.23 2.11
CA GLY A 187 -5.77 6.11 2.70
C GLY A 187 -5.36 6.71 4.05
N PRO A 188 -6.29 7.40 4.73
CA PRO A 188 -5.97 8.11 5.98
C PRO A 188 -5.74 7.16 7.16
N ARG A 189 -6.14 5.90 7.03
CA ARG A 189 -5.90 4.87 8.04
C ARG A 189 -4.64 4.06 7.76
N MET A 190 -3.90 4.32 6.68
CA MET A 190 -2.76 3.49 6.28
C MET A 190 -3.16 2.00 6.28
N ALA A 191 -4.28 1.72 5.62
CA ALA A 191 -4.89 0.40 5.51
C ALA A 191 -4.13 -0.43 4.48
N TYR A 192 -2.86 -0.73 4.79
CA TYR A 192 -2.02 -1.52 3.90
C TYR A 192 -2.76 -2.79 3.49
N SER A 193 -2.80 -2.99 2.17
CA SER A 193 -3.35 -4.14 1.48
C SER A 193 -4.88 -4.13 1.30
N ALA A 194 -5.62 -3.20 1.91
CA ALA A 194 -7.07 -3.07 1.65
C ALA A 194 -7.35 -2.61 0.21
N GLY A 195 -7.91 -3.52 -0.60
CA GLY A 195 -8.04 -3.34 -2.05
C GLY A 195 -9.01 -2.22 -2.44
N VAL A 196 -10.21 -2.22 -1.86
CA VAL A 196 -11.27 -1.23 -2.16
C VAL A 196 -10.83 0.19 -1.78
N MET A 197 -10.32 0.38 -0.56
CA MET A 197 -9.75 1.67 -0.14
C MET A 197 -8.64 2.14 -1.10
N ALA A 198 -7.76 1.24 -1.52
CA ALA A 198 -6.70 1.58 -2.48
C ALA A 198 -7.24 1.97 -3.85
N ALA A 199 -8.22 1.25 -4.39
CA ALA A 199 -8.88 1.60 -5.65
C ALA A 199 -9.49 2.99 -5.62
N HIS A 200 -10.33 3.26 -4.60
CA HIS A 200 -11.02 4.53 -4.47
C HIS A 200 -10.03 5.68 -4.30
N ALA A 201 -8.98 5.49 -3.49
CA ALA A 201 -7.92 6.48 -3.32
C ALA A 201 -7.21 6.82 -4.64
N VAL A 202 -6.89 5.81 -5.46
CA VAL A 202 -6.26 5.99 -6.78
C VAL A 202 -7.20 6.74 -7.74
N LEU A 203 -8.44 6.27 -7.90
CA LEU A 203 -9.40 6.81 -8.85
C LEU A 203 -9.83 8.24 -8.47
N ASP A 204 -10.04 8.51 -7.19
CA ASP A 204 -10.39 9.86 -6.72
C ASP A 204 -9.21 10.83 -6.77
N SER A 205 -7.98 10.32 -6.65
CA SER A 205 -6.78 11.13 -6.90
C SER A 205 -6.70 11.56 -8.37
N VAL A 206 -7.07 10.70 -9.31
CA VAL A 206 -7.16 11.07 -10.74
C VAL A 206 -8.27 12.11 -10.97
N ARG A 207 -9.44 11.94 -10.35
CA ARG A 207 -10.51 12.96 -10.36
C ARG A 207 -10.05 14.30 -9.80
N GLY A 208 -9.29 14.29 -8.70
CA GLY A 208 -8.71 15.51 -8.12
C GLY A 208 -7.68 16.16 -9.03
N MET A 209 -6.80 15.35 -9.65
CA MET A 209 -5.82 15.82 -10.64
C MET A 209 -6.51 16.56 -11.78
N ARG A 210 -7.58 15.98 -12.37
CA ARG A 210 -8.37 16.60 -13.45
C ARG A 210 -8.95 17.95 -13.06
N ARG A 211 -9.35 18.12 -11.78
CA ARG A 211 -9.87 19.40 -11.26
C ARG A 211 -8.78 20.46 -11.07
N ILE A 212 -7.59 20.09 -10.59
CA ILE A 212 -6.50 21.05 -10.33
C ILE A 212 -5.63 21.35 -11.55
N ARG A 213 -5.72 20.50 -12.59
CA ARG A 213 -4.97 20.59 -13.86
C ARG A 213 -5.87 20.25 -15.05
N GLY A 214 -6.60 21.26 -15.52
CA GLY A 214 -7.52 21.15 -16.65
C GLY A 214 -6.86 20.72 -17.97
N ASP A 215 -5.58 21.04 -18.16
CA ASP A 215 -4.80 20.64 -19.34
C ASP A 215 -4.41 19.15 -19.34
N LEU A 216 -4.57 18.45 -18.21
CA LEU A 216 -4.35 17.01 -18.09
C LEU A 216 -5.65 16.20 -18.15
N VAL A 217 -6.80 16.85 -18.40
CA VAL A 217 -8.12 16.18 -18.41
C VAL A 217 -8.24 15.17 -19.56
N GLU A 218 -7.65 15.49 -20.70
CA GLU A 218 -7.62 14.67 -21.92
C GLU A 218 -6.28 13.90 -22.07
N SER A 219 -5.47 13.85 -21.00
CA SER A 219 -4.20 13.12 -21.02
C SER A 219 -4.42 11.63 -21.24
N PRO A 220 -3.65 10.98 -22.13
CA PRO A 220 -3.58 9.53 -22.11
C PRO A 220 -2.98 9.09 -20.76
N MET A 221 -3.58 8.07 -20.15
CA MET A 221 -3.29 7.66 -18.78
C MET A 221 -2.96 6.17 -18.68
N VAL A 222 -1.89 5.85 -17.98
CA VAL A 222 -1.58 4.46 -17.58
C VAL A 222 -1.39 4.39 -16.07
N MET A 223 -1.92 3.35 -15.44
CA MET A 223 -1.63 3.03 -14.04
C MET A 223 -0.45 2.05 -13.98
N ASP A 224 0.46 2.23 -13.04
CA ASP A 224 1.56 1.28 -12.80
C ASP A 224 1.76 0.99 -11.32
N GLY A 225 2.08 -0.26 -10.99
CA GLY A 225 2.40 -0.66 -9.62
C GLY A 225 3.11 -2.00 -9.53
N TYR A 226 3.92 -2.18 -8.49
CA TYR A 226 4.63 -3.43 -8.21
C TYR A 226 4.43 -3.86 -6.76
N SER A 227 4.38 -5.16 -6.49
CA SER A 227 4.23 -5.70 -5.13
C SER A 227 2.97 -5.15 -4.46
N GLY A 228 3.05 -4.53 -3.27
CA GLY A 228 1.88 -3.89 -2.65
C GLY A 228 1.26 -2.74 -3.48
N GLY A 229 2.02 -2.09 -4.36
CA GLY A 229 1.49 -1.13 -5.31
C GLY A 229 0.71 -1.77 -6.47
N ALA A 230 0.99 -3.04 -6.77
CA ALA A 230 0.24 -3.83 -7.73
C ALA A 230 -1.17 -4.18 -7.19
N ILE A 231 -1.33 -4.32 -5.87
CA ILE A 231 -2.67 -4.44 -5.24
C ILE A 231 -3.53 -3.22 -5.61
N ALA A 232 -3.02 -2.02 -5.34
CA ALA A 232 -3.73 -0.78 -5.65
C ALA A 232 -4.04 -0.63 -7.15
N THR A 233 -3.11 -1.06 -8.02
CA THR A 233 -3.27 -0.98 -9.48
C THR A 233 -4.34 -1.93 -9.99
N VAL A 234 -4.32 -3.19 -9.55
CA VAL A 234 -5.31 -4.21 -9.94
C VAL A 234 -6.70 -3.86 -9.43
N TRP A 235 -6.80 -3.43 -8.17
CA TRP A 235 -8.08 -3.00 -7.60
C TRP A 235 -8.63 -1.74 -8.27
N ALA A 236 -7.78 -0.75 -8.56
CA ALA A 236 -8.23 0.44 -9.30
C ALA A 236 -8.71 0.09 -10.72
N ALA A 237 -8.03 -0.83 -11.41
CA ALA A 237 -8.45 -1.30 -12.73
C ALA A 237 -9.79 -2.06 -12.68
N GLN A 238 -10.00 -2.88 -11.64
CA GLN A 238 -11.25 -3.61 -11.40
C GLN A 238 -12.43 -2.68 -11.05
N GLU A 239 -12.22 -1.70 -10.18
CA GLU A 239 -13.30 -0.81 -9.70
C GLU A 239 -13.60 0.33 -10.68
N GLN A 240 -12.69 0.67 -11.59
CA GLN A 240 -12.88 1.78 -12.52
C GLN A 240 -14.21 1.71 -13.31
N PRO A 241 -14.63 0.56 -13.90
CA PRO A 241 -15.85 0.50 -14.69
C PRO A 241 -17.14 0.85 -13.92
N THR A 242 -17.16 0.67 -12.60
CA THR A 242 -18.34 0.87 -11.74
C THR A 242 -18.21 2.11 -10.85
N TYR A 243 -17.07 2.29 -10.18
CA TYR A 243 -16.83 3.40 -9.25
C TYR A 243 -16.48 4.71 -9.97
N ALA A 244 -15.77 4.62 -11.10
CA ALA A 244 -15.31 5.79 -11.86
C ALA A 244 -15.42 5.62 -13.38
N PRO A 245 -16.64 5.35 -13.91
CA PRO A 245 -16.87 5.06 -15.32
C PRO A 245 -16.51 6.22 -16.26
N GLU A 246 -16.44 7.45 -15.73
CA GLU A 246 -16.09 8.66 -16.46
C GLU A 246 -14.57 8.85 -16.63
N LEU A 247 -13.76 8.05 -15.96
CA LEU A 247 -12.30 8.02 -16.15
C LEU A 247 -11.95 7.06 -17.29
N ARG A 248 -10.98 7.43 -18.11
CA ARG A 248 -10.47 6.60 -19.21
C ARG A 248 -8.99 6.35 -19.00
N PHE A 249 -8.59 5.08 -19.04
CA PHE A 249 -7.18 4.68 -18.97
C PHE A 249 -6.82 3.96 -20.25
N ASN A 250 -5.64 4.27 -20.79
CA ASN A 250 -5.05 3.60 -21.93
C ASN A 250 -4.44 2.25 -21.53
N GLY A 251 -4.14 2.05 -20.24
CA GLY A 251 -3.75 0.75 -19.74
C GLY A 251 -3.45 0.71 -18.25
N ALA A 252 -3.27 -0.49 -17.73
CA ALA A 252 -2.80 -0.75 -16.37
C ALA A 252 -1.65 -1.78 -16.41
N VAL A 253 -0.59 -1.55 -15.65
CA VAL A 253 0.54 -2.48 -15.54
C VAL A 253 0.80 -2.81 -14.09
N ALA A 254 0.68 -4.09 -13.74
CA ALA A 254 0.88 -4.56 -12.39
C ALA A 254 1.81 -5.77 -12.37
N GLY A 255 2.72 -5.84 -11.41
CA GLY A 255 3.57 -7.02 -11.28
C GLY A 255 3.94 -7.42 -9.87
N GLY A 256 4.35 -8.68 -9.72
CA GLY A 256 4.58 -9.28 -8.40
C GLY A 256 3.33 -9.21 -7.54
N THR A 257 2.14 -9.34 -8.16
CA THR A 257 0.87 -8.91 -7.58
C THR A 257 0.37 -9.86 -6.49
N PRO A 258 0.20 -9.41 -5.25
CA PRO A 258 -0.50 -10.16 -4.22
C PRO A 258 -2.01 -10.13 -4.53
N THR A 259 -2.57 -11.25 -4.97
CA THR A 259 -3.99 -11.34 -5.39
C THR A 259 -4.87 -12.13 -4.42
N ASP A 260 -4.31 -12.91 -3.50
CA ASP A 260 -5.14 -13.70 -2.60
C ASP A 260 -4.38 -13.97 -1.29
N TYR A 261 -4.98 -13.50 -0.19
CA TYR A 261 -4.42 -13.61 1.15
C TYR A 261 -4.31 -15.04 1.65
N ALA A 262 -5.16 -15.95 1.18
CA ALA A 262 -5.03 -17.38 1.49
C ALA A 262 -3.76 -17.95 0.86
N LEU A 263 -3.34 -17.46 -0.32
CA LEU A 263 -2.07 -17.85 -0.94
C LEU A 263 -0.89 -17.24 -0.17
N LEU A 264 -0.97 -15.95 0.19
CA LEU A 264 0.06 -15.26 0.96
C LEU A 264 0.27 -15.86 2.35
N TYR A 265 -0.81 -16.33 2.98
CA TYR A 265 -0.72 -17.07 4.24
C TYR A 265 0.23 -18.26 4.10
N ARG A 266 0.16 -19.02 3.00
CA ARG A 266 1.02 -20.20 2.78
C ARG A 266 2.50 -19.86 2.62
N THR A 267 2.82 -18.73 1.99
CA THR A 267 4.22 -18.37 1.65
C THR A 267 4.86 -17.39 2.62
N MET A 268 4.07 -16.56 3.30
CA MET A 268 4.58 -15.48 4.16
C MET A 268 4.44 -15.78 5.65
N ASN A 269 3.40 -16.52 6.08
CA ASN A 269 3.22 -16.84 7.49
C ASN A 269 4.35 -17.76 7.99
N GLY A 270 4.95 -17.44 9.14
CA GLY A 270 6.09 -18.22 9.66
C GLY A 270 7.36 -18.18 8.78
N ALA A 271 7.41 -17.27 7.79
CA ALA A 271 8.52 -17.14 6.85
C ALA A 271 9.12 -15.71 6.89
N LEU A 272 10.08 -15.42 6.00
CA LEU A 272 10.71 -14.10 5.92
C LEU A 272 9.71 -12.98 5.59
N GLY A 273 8.57 -13.31 4.98
CA GLY A 273 7.47 -12.38 4.72
C GLY A 273 6.59 -12.04 5.94
N SER A 274 6.74 -12.76 7.07
CA SER A 274 5.78 -12.70 8.19
C SER A 274 5.55 -11.31 8.78
N GLY A 275 6.57 -10.43 8.76
CA GLY A 275 6.43 -9.06 9.25
C GLY A 275 5.55 -8.18 8.35
N LEU A 276 5.69 -8.28 7.02
CA LEU A 276 4.80 -7.60 6.07
C LEU A 276 3.41 -8.23 6.05
N PHE A 277 3.33 -9.55 6.24
CA PHE A 277 2.04 -10.23 6.34
C PHE A 277 1.25 -9.79 7.59
N ALA A 278 1.92 -9.66 8.74
CA ALA A 278 1.33 -9.09 9.95
C ALA A 278 0.87 -7.64 9.73
N ALA A 279 1.67 -6.83 9.03
CA ALA A 279 1.28 -5.47 8.68
C ALA A 279 0.04 -5.44 7.77
N ALA A 280 -0.07 -6.36 6.81
CA ALA A 280 -1.24 -6.49 5.94
C ALA A 280 -2.50 -6.83 6.75
N ILE A 281 -2.39 -7.75 7.74
CA ILE A 281 -3.50 -8.10 8.65
C ILE A 281 -3.93 -6.89 9.49
N ILE A 282 -2.99 -6.11 10.02
CA ILE A 282 -3.32 -4.87 10.76
C ILE A 282 -3.98 -3.85 9.82
N GLY A 283 -3.46 -3.67 8.61
CA GLY A 283 -4.04 -2.79 7.61
C GLY A 283 -5.48 -3.18 7.23
N GLN A 284 -5.72 -4.47 7.03
CA GLN A 284 -7.07 -5.02 6.81
C GLN A 284 -7.98 -4.77 8.02
N ALA A 285 -7.50 -4.99 9.25
CA ALA A 285 -8.29 -4.73 10.46
C ALA A 285 -8.69 -3.25 10.63
N ARG A 286 -8.04 -2.31 9.92
CA ARG A 286 -8.41 -0.89 9.89
C ARG A 286 -9.58 -0.58 8.94
N GLU A 287 -9.87 -1.46 7.99
CA GLU A 287 -11.04 -1.37 7.10
C GLU A 287 -12.14 -2.38 7.48
N TYR A 288 -11.75 -3.46 8.16
CA TYR A 288 -12.61 -4.55 8.62
C TYR A 288 -12.45 -4.75 10.14
N PRO A 289 -13.07 -3.90 10.98
CA PRO A 289 -12.80 -3.86 12.43
C PRO A 289 -13.09 -5.18 13.17
N SER A 290 -13.96 -6.04 12.65
CA SER A 290 -14.26 -7.37 13.23
C SER A 290 -13.03 -8.26 13.33
N MET A 291 -12.00 -8.06 12.48
CA MET A 291 -10.75 -8.81 12.56
C MET A 291 -10.03 -8.67 13.91
N ILE A 292 -10.26 -7.58 14.64
CA ILE A 292 -9.63 -7.33 15.94
C ILE A 292 -10.02 -8.40 16.96
N GLU A 293 -11.20 -9.02 16.82
CA GLU A 293 -11.64 -10.12 17.65
C GLU A 293 -10.74 -11.37 17.52
N LEU A 294 -10.05 -11.50 16.38
CA LEU A 294 -9.13 -12.60 16.13
C LEU A 294 -7.76 -12.38 16.81
N PHE A 295 -7.48 -11.19 17.33
CA PHE A 295 -6.16 -10.85 17.87
C PHE A 295 -6.11 -11.29 19.34
N GLY A 296 -5.21 -12.22 19.68
CA GLY A 296 -4.87 -12.48 21.08
C GLY A 296 -4.29 -11.23 21.74
N ASP A 297 -4.40 -11.10 23.07
CA ASP A 297 -3.97 -9.89 23.78
C ASP A 297 -2.52 -9.49 23.51
N PHE A 298 -1.62 -10.47 23.32
CA PHE A 298 -0.25 -10.20 22.91
C PHE A 298 -0.15 -9.66 21.48
N ALA A 299 -0.85 -10.26 20.52
CA ALA A 299 -0.90 -9.75 19.14
C ALA A 299 -1.47 -8.32 19.09
N PHE A 300 -2.55 -8.09 19.83
CA PHE A 300 -3.18 -6.78 19.93
C PHE A 300 -2.22 -5.75 20.54
N TYR A 301 -1.59 -6.07 21.68
CA TYR A 301 -0.59 -5.19 22.30
C TYR A 301 0.56 -4.86 21.33
N MET A 302 1.11 -5.86 20.65
CA MET A 302 2.16 -5.64 19.65
C MET A 302 1.68 -4.74 18.50
N SER A 303 0.44 -4.92 18.04
CA SER A 303 -0.18 -4.06 17.01
C SER A 303 -0.20 -2.60 17.43
N THR A 304 -0.51 -2.30 18.71
CA THR A 304 -0.46 -0.91 19.22
C THR A 304 0.96 -0.31 19.21
N LEU A 305 2.00 -1.14 19.36
CA LEU A 305 3.40 -0.68 19.34
C LEU A 305 3.93 -0.45 17.93
N ILE A 306 3.44 -1.22 16.95
CA ILE A 306 3.95 -1.18 15.57
C ILE A 306 3.07 -0.37 14.61
N LYS A 307 1.95 0.17 15.09
CA LYS A 307 0.91 0.87 14.30
C LYS A 307 1.40 2.07 13.48
N ASP A 308 2.64 2.52 13.67
CA ASP A 308 3.25 3.64 12.96
C ASP A 308 4.53 3.26 12.17
N LEU A 309 4.90 1.98 12.13
CA LEU A 309 6.15 1.55 11.51
C LEU A 309 6.12 1.68 9.98
N PRO A 310 7.25 2.09 9.37
CA PRO A 310 7.41 2.09 7.92
C PRO A 310 7.82 0.70 7.39
N GLN A 311 7.58 0.48 6.10
CA GLN A 311 7.89 -0.78 5.38
C GLN A 311 9.25 -1.41 5.73
N PRO A 312 10.40 -0.71 5.76
CA PRO A 312 11.68 -1.36 6.04
C PRO A 312 11.73 -2.01 7.44
N ALA A 313 11.12 -1.38 8.44
CA ALA A 313 11.07 -1.93 9.80
C ALA A 313 10.12 -3.15 9.86
N LEU A 314 8.98 -3.08 9.17
CA LEU A 314 8.02 -4.18 9.08
C LEU A 314 8.61 -5.37 8.31
N ALA A 315 9.33 -5.13 7.21
CA ALA A 315 10.04 -6.17 6.48
C ALA A 315 11.15 -6.81 7.33
N ALA A 316 11.93 -6.01 8.06
CA ALA A 316 12.96 -6.53 8.95
C ALA A 316 12.39 -7.40 10.09
N ALA A 317 11.18 -7.10 10.58
CA ALA A 317 10.49 -7.92 11.57
C ALA A 317 10.24 -9.36 11.08
N GLY A 318 10.16 -9.58 9.77
CA GLY A 318 9.99 -10.90 9.16
C GLY A 318 11.16 -11.87 9.41
N VAL A 319 12.34 -11.37 9.80
CA VAL A 319 13.48 -12.21 10.22
C VAL A 319 13.11 -13.13 11.40
N ALA A 320 12.17 -12.70 12.24
CA ALA A 320 11.69 -13.49 13.36
C ALA A 320 10.88 -14.73 12.93
N ARG A 321 10.35 -14.76 11.69
CA ARG A 321 9.60 -15.90 11.12
C ARG A 321 8.48 -16.39 12.04
N ILE A 322 7.74 -15.43 12.61
CA ILE A 322 6.66 -15.74 13.55
C ILE A 322 5.49 -16.33 12.75
N ASN A 323 5.00 -17.50 13.17
CA ASN A 323 3.71 -17.99 12.73
C ASN A 323 2.63 -17.20 13.49
N LEU A 324 1.81 -16.44 12.77
CA LEU A 324 0.81 -15.54 13.34
C LEU A 324 -0.40 -16.27 13.95
N ASP A 325 -0.64 -17.53 13.56
CA ASP A 325 -1.75 -18.34 14.10
C ASP A 325 -1.64 -18.53 15.60
N VAL A 326 -0.41 -18.69 16.09
CA VAL A 326 -0.15 -18.93 17.51
C VAL A 326 -0.39 -17.67 18.35
N LEU A 327 -0.52 -16.51 17.72
CA LEU A 327 -0.79 -15.23 18.38
C LEU A 327 -2.27 -14.85 18.32
N ALA A 328 -3.11 -15.62 17.63
CA ALA A 328 -4.54 -15.35 17.53
C ALA A 328 -5.30 -15.72 18.82
N ALA A 329 -6.49 -15.16 18.97
CA ALA A 329 -7.39 -15.43 20.09
C ALA A 329 -8.05 -16.81 20.00
N ILE A 330 -8.13 -17.36 18.79
CA ILE A 330 -8.79 -18.63 18.48
C ILE A 330 -7.85 -19.57 17.71
N PRO A 331 -8.05 -20.89 17.79
CA PRO A 331 -7.36 -21.84 16.90
C PRO A 331 -7.78 -21.63 15.44
N ALA A 332 -6.86 -21.87 14.51
CA ALA A 332 -7.09 -21.78 13.06
C ALA A 332 -7.81 -20.47 12.64
N PRO A 333 -7.26 -19.28 12.95
CA PRO A 333 -7.96 -18.01 12.75
C PRO A 333 -8.30 -17.72 11.29
N PHE A 334 -7.49 -18.21 10.34
CA PHE A 334 -7.73 -18.06 8.90
C PHE A 334 -8.92 -18.87 8.38
N ASP A 335 -9.36 -19.88 9.15
CA ASP A 335 -10.55 -20.67 8.86
C ASP A 335 -11.81 -20.09 9.53
N SER A 336 -11.71 -18.98 10.28
CA SER A 336 -12.88 -18.33 10.87
C SER A 336 -13.75 -17.63 9.81
N ASP A 337 -15.04 -17.47 10.09
CA ASP A 337 -15.95 -16.76 9.17
C ASP A 337 -15.50 -15.31 8.94
N ILE A 338 -14.96 -14.64 9.98
CA ILE A 338 -14.38 -13.30 9.90
C ILE A 338 -13.21 -13.26 8.91
N ALA A 339 -12.27 -14.20 9.01
CA ALA A 339 -11.12 -14.23 8.12
C ALA A 339 -11.54 -14.56 6.67
N ARG A 340 -12.40 -15.57 6.48
CA ARG A 340 -12.89 -15.94 5.14
C ARG A 340 -13.63 -14.79 4.47
N SER A 341 -14.47 -14.05 5.20
CA SER A 341 -15.19 -12.90 4.62
C SER A 341 -14.24 -11.80 4.18
N VAL A 342 -13.20 -11.50 4.98
CA VAL A 342 -12.22 -10.46 4.62
C VAL A 342 -11.34 -10.90 3.46
N ILE A 343 -10.90 -12.17 3.43
CA ILE A 343 -10.12 -12.73 2.32
C ILE A 343 -10.93 -12.63 1.02
N ALA A 344 -12.20 -13.06 1.04
CA ALA A 344 -13.08 -12.99 -0.12
C ALA A 344 -13.31 -11.55 -0.59
N ALA A 345 -13.54 -10.61 0.35
CA ALA A 345 -13.73 -9.20 0.04
C ALA A 345 -12.47 -8.50 -0.52
N ASN A 346 -11.28 -9.10 -0.34
CA ASN A 346 -10.01 -8.56 -0.83
C ASN A 346 -9.32 -9.46 -1.87
N LYS A 347 -10.07 -10.36 -2.53
CA LYS A 347 -9.60 -11.11 -3.70
C LYS A 347 -10.08 -10.44 -5.00
N PRO A 348 -9.21 -9.78 -5.79
CA PRO A 348 -9.57 -9.28 -7.11
C PRO A 348 -9.88 -10.41 -8.09
N GLY A 349 -10.62 -10.09 -9.14
CA GLY A 349 -11.09 -10.99 -10.18
C GLY A 349 -12.59 -10.85 -10.48
N ALA A 350 -13.35 -10.12 -9.66
CA ALA A 350 -14.81 -10.04 -9.75
C ALA A 350 -15.35 -9.19 -10.92
N THR A 351 -14.59 -8.18 -11.34
CA THR A 351 -14.94 -7.31 -12.47
C THR A 351 -13.76 -7.21 -13.43
N ALA A 352 -13.99 -7.50 -14.70
CA ALA A 352 -12.99 -7.31 -15.74
C ALA A 352 -12.65 -5.82 -15.94
N PRO A 353 -11.36 -5.45 -16.05
CA PRO A 353 -10.95 -4.09 -16.35
C PRO A 353 -11.40 -3.67 -17.75
N SER A 354 -11.76 -2.39 -17.91
CA SER A 354 -12.16 -1.83 -19.22
C SER A 354 -10.98 -1.41 -20.11
N MET A 355 -9.76 -1.39 -19.55
CA MET A 355 -8.52 -1.01 -20.22
C MET A 355 -7.62 -2.23 -20.46
N PRO A 356 -6.78 -2.20 -21.52
CA PRO A 356 -5.71 -3.19 -21.67
C PRO A 356 -4.87 -3.28 -20.40
N THR A 357 -4.56 -4.48 -19.94
CA THR A 357 -3.82 -4.71 -18.71
C THR A 357 -2.64 -5.65 -18.93
N LEU A 358 -1.44 -5.26 -18.48
CA LEU A 358 -0.28 -6.14 -18.43
C LEU A 358 -0.04 -6.59 -17.00
N LEU A 359 -0.14 -7.90 -16.77
CA LEU A 359 0.28 -8.56 -15.55
C LEU A 359 1.64 -9.23 -15.77
N TYR A 360 2.62 -8.97 -14.89
CA TYR A 360 3.94 -9.59 -14.99
C TYR A 360 4.40 -10.17 -13.66
N HIS A 361 5.10 -11.31 -13.70
CA HIS A 361 5.47 -12.00 -12.47
C HIS A 361 6.79 -12.76 -12.58
N GLY A 362 7.51 -12.87 -11.46
CA GLY A 362 8.66 -13.75 -11.34
C GLY A 362 8.21 -15.20 -11.45
N SER A 363 8.46 -15.82 -12.61
CA SER A 363 7.87 -17.11 -12.95
C SER A 363 8.81 -18.28 -12.66
N ARG A 364 8.28 -19.35 -12.06
CA ARG A 364 9.02 -20.60 -11.84
C ARG A 364 9.36 -21.32 -13.15
N HIS A 365 8.66 -21.00 -14.24
CA HIS A 365 8.92 -21.55 -15.57
C HIS A 365 10.04 -20.81 -16.31
N ARG A 366 10.42 -19.60 -15.86
CA ARG A 366 11.51 -18.82 -16.45
C ARG A 366 12.80 -18.96 -15.64
N PHE A 367 12.69 -19.01 -14.31
CA PHE A 367 13.81 -19.27 -13.39
C PHE A 367 13.29 -19.70 -12.00
N MET A 368 13.88 -19.24 -10.88
CA MET A 368 13.49 -19.63 -9.52
C MET A 368 12.05 -19.26 -9.12
N GLY A 369 11.46 -18.25 -9.78
CA GLY A 369 10.14 -17.71 -9.47
C GLY A 369 10.09 -16.89 -8.18
N ASP A 370 9.00 -16.14 -8.01
CA ASP A 370 8.74 -15.34 -6.82
C ASP A 370 8.54 -16.24 -5.59
N GLN A 371 9.33 -15.98 -4.53
CA GLN A 371 9.33 -16.75 -3.29
C GLN A 371 8.39 -16.17 -2.23
N PHE A 372 7.89 -14.95 -2.42
CA PHE A 372 6.98 -14.29 -1.50
C PHE A 372 5.56 -14.36 -2.01
N ILE A 373 5.36 -13.99 -3.28
CA ILE A 373 4.04 -13.82 -3.88
C ILE A 373 3.80 -14.94 -4.90
N PRO A 374 2.86 -15.87 -4.65
CA PRO A 374 2.60 -16.99 -5.55
C PRO A 374 2.16 -16.54 -6.95
N GLU A 375 2.83 -17.05 -7.98
CA GLU A 375 2.48 -16.81 -9.40
C GLU A 375 1.06 -17.30 -9.73
N GLU A 376 0.62 -18.37 -9.07
CA GLU A 376 -0.70 -19.01 -9.26
C GLU A 376 -1.86 -18.01 -9.12
N GLY A 377 -1.76 -17.06 -8.19
CA GLY A 377 -2.81 -16.06 -7.97
C GLY A 377 -2.89 -15.04 -9.10
N VAL A 378 -1.78 -14.76 -9.78
CA VAL A 378 -1.78 -13.85 -10.95
C VAL A 378 -2.30 -14.58 -12.18
N THR A 379 -1.94 -15.85 -12.37
CA THR A 379 -2.47 -16.65 -13.48
C THR A 379 -3.98 -16.87 -13.34
N GLU A 380 -4.49 -17.11 -12.13
CA GLU A 380 -5.94 -17.18 -11.84
C GLU A 380 -6.64 -15.86 -12.21
N LEU A 381 -6.06 -14.72 -11.83
CA LEU A 381 -6.61 -13.40 -12.16
C LEU A 381 -6.63 -13.15 -13.68
N VAL A 382 -5.55 -13.50 -14.39
CA VAL A 382 -5.47 -13.41 -15.86
C VAL A 382 -6.58 -14.23 -16.51
N GLU A 383 -6.78 -15.47 -16.05
CA GLU A 383 -7.80 -16.38 -16.58
C GLU A 383 -9.21 -15.83 -16.33
N SER A 384 -9.51 -15.40 -15.09
CA SER A 384 -10.79 -14.80 -14.71
C SER A 384 -11.14 -13.60 -15.58
N TRP A 385 -10.23 -12.62 -15.67
CA TRP A 385 -10.49 -11.41 -16.45
C TRP A 385 -10.59 -11.66 -17.95
N ARG A 386 -9.82 -12.59 -18.51
CA ARG A 386 -9.96 -12.98 -19.93
C ARG A 386 -11.29 -13.68 -20.20
N ALA A 387 -11.76 -14.53 -19.28
CA ALA A 387 -13.06 -15.17 -19.38
C ALA A 387 -14.21 -14.14 -19.41
N ASP A 388 -14.04 -13.02 -18.72
CA ASP A 388 -14.96 -11.88 -18.71
C ASP A 388 -14.71 -10.86 -19.85
N GLY A 389 -13.86 -11.22 -20.83
CA GLY A 389 -13.66 -10.43 -22.05
C GLY A 389 -12.63 -9.30 -21.96
N ALA A 390 -11.87 -9.18 -20.87
CA ALA A 390 -10.82 -8.18 -20.75
C ALA A 390 -9.59 -8.52 -21.62
N THR A 391 -8.95 -7.47 -22.16
CA THR A 391 -7.65 -7.59 -22.83
C THR A 391 -6.54 -7.60 -21.78
N VAL A 392 -6.10 -8.81 -21.41
CA VAL A 392 -5.03 -8.99 -20.41
C VAL A 392 -3.84 -9.68 -21.05
N ASP A 393 -2.66 -9.05 -20.98
CA ASP A 393 -1.37 -9.64 -21.30
C ASP A 393 -0.75 -10.24 -20.04
N TYR A 394 -0.10 -11.39 -20.17
CA TYR A 394 0.70 -11.99 -19.09
C TYR A 394 2.16 -12.12 -19.52
N LEU A 395 3.07 -11.53 -18.75
CA LEU A 395 4.50 -11.55 -18.98
C LEU A 395 5.23 -12.28 -17.82
N PRO A 396 5.52 -13.58 -17.97
CA PRO A 396 6.38 -14.29 -17.03
C PRO A 396 7.84 -13.87 -17.24
N VAL A 397 8.52 -13.43 -16.18
CA VAL A 397 9.92 -12.99 -16.18
C VAL A 397 10.80 -13.85 -15.27
N PRO A 398 12.11 -13.98 -15.53
CA PRO A 398 13.03 -14.65 -14.61
C PRO A 398 13.26 -13.82 -13.33
N GLY A 399 13.55 -14.52 -12.24
CA GLY A 399 13.93 -13.93 -10.95
C GLY A 399 12.97 -14.23 -9.81
N GLU A 400 13.43 -13.99 -8.58
CA GLU A 400 12.55 -13.84 -7.43
C GLU A 400 11.92 -12.43 -7.40
N HIS A 401 11.16 -12.11 -6.34
CA HIS A 401 10.35 -10.90 -6.22
C HIS A 401 11.10 -9.58 -6.54
N LEU A 402 12.39 -9.44 -6.23
CA LEU A 402 13.13 -8.20 -6.52
C LEU A 402 13.77 -8.20 -7.90
N ILE A 403 14.40 -9.31 -8.30
CA ILE A 403 15.00 -9.47 -9.62
C ILE A 403 13.94 -9.35 -10.72
N ALA A 404 12.77 -9.97 -10.54
CA ALA A 404 11.66 -9.89 -11.47
C ALA A 404 11.21 -8.44 -11.73
N ALA A 405 11.16 -7.61 -10.67
CA ALA A 405 10.82 -6.19 -10.77
C ALA A 405 11.78 -5.46 -11.72
N GLY A 406 13.08 -5.68 -11.54
CA GLY A 406 14.12 -5.04 -12.35
C GLY A 406 14.19 -5.58 -13.77
N TRP A 407 14.03 -6.89 -13.93
CA TRP A 407 14.10 -7.58 -15.22
C TRP A 407 12.96 -7.16 -16.16
N ALA A 408 11.75 -6.96 -15.62
CA ALA A 408 10.59 -6.57 -16.40
C ALA A 408 10.64 -5.11 -16.87
N MET A 409 11.41 -4.23 -16.22
CA MET A 409 11.36 -2.77 -16.45
C MET A 409 11.44 -2.35 -17.92
N PRO A 410 12.37 -2.88 -18.77
CA PRO A 410 12.44 -2.48 -20.16
C PRO A 410 11.17 -2.84 -20.95
N SER A 411 10.57 -4.00 -20.68
CA SER A 411 9.33 -4.44 -21.32
C SER A 411 8.13 -3.64 -20.82
N VAL A 412 8.05 -3.39 -19.52
CA VAL A 412 7.00 -2.57 -18.89
C VAL A 412 7.04 -1.14 -19.45
N LEU A 413 8.21 -0.50 -19.52
CA LEU A 413 8.35 0.84 -20.09
C LEU A 413 7.95 0.91 -21.57
N ARG A 414 8.27 -0.12 -22.36
CA ARG A 414 7.82 -0.20 -23.76
C ARG A 414 6.30 -0.35 -23.86
N TRP A 415 5.72 -1.26 -23.09
CA TRP A 415 4.27 -1.48 -23.08
C TRP A 415 3.52 -0.21 -22.67
N MET A 416 3.94 0.46 -21.60
CA MET A 416 3.32 1.72 -21.15
C MET A 416 3.41 2.81 -22.23
N ARG A 417 4.57 2.95 -22.86
CA ARG A 417 4.78 3.91 -23.95
C ARG A 417 3.83 3.63 -25.13
N ASP A 418 3.72 2.35 -25.53
CA ASP A 418 2.87 1.94 -26.64
C ASP A 418 1.39 2.18 -26.32
N ALA A 419 0.95 1.90 -25.08
CA ALA A 419 -0.39 2.21 -24.58
C ALA A 419 -0.68 3.72 -24.58
N LEU A 420 0.30 4.55 -24.20
CA LEU A 420 0.20 6.01 -24.20
C LEU A 420 0.28 6.64 -25.60
N GLY A 421 0.60 5.85 -26.65
CA GLY A 421 0.72 6.34 -28.02
C GLY A 421 1.96 7.19 -28.29
N ASP A 422 2.98 7.12 -27.42
CA ASP A 422 4.21 7.91 -27.52
C ASP A 422 5.31 7.14 -28.28
N ARG A 423 5.19 7.02 -29.61
CA ARG A 423 6.09 6.17 -30.42
C ARG A 423 7.45 6.78 -30.70
#